data_AF-A0AAD8A1Y5-F1
#
_entry.id   AF-A0AAD8A1Y5-F1
#
_cell.length_a   1.000
_cell.length_b   1.000
_cell.length_c   1.000
_cell.angle_alpha   90.00
_cell.angle_beta   90.00
_cell.angle_gamma   90.00
#
_symmetry.space_group_name_H-M   'P 1'
#
loop_
_entity.id
_entity.type
_entity.pdbx_description
1 polymer ?
#
loop_
_entity_poly.entity_id
_entity_poly.type
_entity_poly.pdbx_seq_one_letter_code
_entity_poly.pdbx_strand_id
1 'polypeptide(L)'
;MDTFNIAAHELGIPSKYIKLTAKDRVVIVVHKTWIRSLLKNQQIPEFIYHDSLSEDEVAAYLHQDEDFGSTWLKLYVKVVRKQSKKVIPLPRARTVTSKSEPDLSFAQLLHYVSQTNHKNLWKEAFKKYLCDAVSAEGKGNPKINLVKYDTVMRDIISRTYGCPIICMNCSTAGETGMADNKLKSYEVHSNILPAVCALEMNSYFLILHQPYIPHTLQDCVTFSPAMLGTSYAKPLFIIYQLLQAMRTMHDRGLVLGDVTLNDILIKENLWVQILPQLEDNIHDKPKTEKRKNSMIFKEITQSKHEEEDNDDIDDEENLMWSRVDLEELCKMWVYGQISNFDYLTALNHMAGRRYGDPTCHHVMPWVTDFSSQTGGNWRDLSRSKFRLNKGDHQLDLTYDTTAGTSQVPHHVSDILSEITYYVYLSRRTPRSILCKYVRTNWVPAEYPSSIQRLQEWTPDECIPEFYTDPTVFESIHDDLPDLEIPNWASSTQDFIDKHRKALESVHVSERLHHWIDLTFGYKLSGSAAVKSKNVCLQLVDSTQA
;
A
#
# COMPACT_ATOMS: atom_id res chain seq x y z
N MET A 1 -19.53 18.46 0.45
CA MET A 1 -20.57 18.35 1.50
C MET A 1 -20.34 17.06 2.25
N ASP A 2 -20.42 17.12 3.57
CA ASP A 2 -20.37 15.93 4.42
C ASP A 2 -21.58 15.03 4.18
N THR A 3 -21.37 13.73 4.28
CA THR A 3 -22.37 12.66 4.09
C THR A 3 -23.64 12.90 4.91
N PHE A 4 -23.51 13.47 6.10
CA PHE A 4 -24.61 13.93 6.95
C PHE A 4 -25.53 14.95 6.26
N ASN A 5 -24.93 16.02 5.74
CA ASN A 5 -25.68 17.11 5.11
C ASN A 5 -26.34 16.66 3.81
N ILE A 6 -25.68 15.77 3.06
CA ILE A 6 -26.25 15.18 1.84
C ILE A 6 -27.51 14.39 2.20
N ALA A 7 -27.43 13.49 3.19
CA ALA A 7 -28.58 12.69 3.58
C ALA A 7 -29.74 13.55 4.15
N ALA A 8 -29.44 14.55 4.97
CA ALA A 8 -30.45 15.44 5.54
C ALA A 8 -31.21 16.23 4.46
N HIS A 9 -30.47 16.88 3.56
CA HIS A 9 -31.04 17.71 2.50
C HIS A 9 -31.81 16.90 1.47
N GLU A 10 -31.18 15.83 0.97
CA GLU A 10 -31.71 15.05 -0.14
C GLU A 10 -32.87 14.14 0.27
N LEU A 11 -32.93 13.68 1.52
CA LEU A 11 -34.06 12.87 2.01
C LEU A 11 -35.14 13.70 2.70
N GLY A 12 -34.91 15.01 2.90
CA GLY A 12 -35.84 15.89 3.61
C GLY A 12 -36.01 15.51 5.09
N ILE A 13 -34.98 14.91 5.72
CA ILE A 13 -35.04 14.42 7.10
C ILE A 13 -34.38 15.44 8.03
N PRO A 14 -35.05 15.87 9.13
CA PRO A 14 -34.46 16.77 10.12
C PRO A 14 -33.17 16.21 10.71
N SER A 15 -32.19 17.10 10.95
CA SER A 15 -30.86 16.72 11.45
C SER A 15 -30.89 15.92 12.75
N LYS A 16 -31.88 16.16 13.61
CA LYS A 16 -32.09 15.47 14.89
C LYS A 16 -32.48 13.99 14.75
N TYR A 17 -32.97 13.59 13.59
CA TYR A 17 -33.30 12.19 13.26
C TYR A 17 -32.16 11.46 12.55
N ILE A 18 -30.97 12.08 12.49
CA ILE A 18 -29.81 11.56 11.79
C ILE A 18 -28.62 11.46 12.76
N LYS A 19 -27.95 10.31 12.75
CA LYS A 19 -26.70 10.07 13.50
C LYS A 19 -25.59 9.74 12.52
N LEU A 20 -24.49 10.47 12.61
CA LEU A 20 -23.29 10.16 11.85
C LEU A 20 -22.63 8.89 12.40
N THR A 21 -22.19 8.01 11.50
CA THR A 21 -21.43 6.81 11.85
C THR A 21 -20.10 6.78 11.12
N ALA A 22 -19.25 5.80 11.39
CA ALA A 22 -17.94 5.68 10.75
C ALA A 22 -18.04 5.50 9.21
N LYS A 23 -17.17 6.16 8.45
CA LYS A 23 -16.99 6.07 6.97
C LYS A 23 -18.27 6.30 6.15
N ASP A 24 -18.56 7.54 5.72
CA ASP A 24 -19.60 7.91 4.74
C ASP A 24 -20.97 7.21 4.90
N ARG A 25 -21.33 6.93 6.16
CA ARG A 25 -22.58 6.28 6.55
C ARG A 25 -23.29 7.10 7.59
N VAL A 26 -24.60 7.18 7.46
CA VAL A 26 -25.47 7.78 8.47
C VAL A 26 -26.58 6.82 8.83
N VAL A 27 -27.05 6.93 10.06
CA VAL A 27 -28.26 6.26 10.52
C VAL A 27 -29.38 7.29 10.53
N ILE A 28 -30.50 6.94 9.91
CA ILE A 28 -31.71 7.77 9.92
C ILE A 28 -32.83 7.03 10.66
N VAL A 29 -33.70 7.79 11.31
CA VAL A 29 -34.93 7.29 11.94
C VAL A 29 -36.13 7.79 11.16
N VAL A 30 -36.94 6.86 10.64
CA VAL A 30 -38.12 7.19 9.83
C VAL A 30 -39.31 6.31 10.19
N HIS A 31 -40.52 6.83 9.99
CA HIS A 31 -41.74 6.06 10.19
C HIS A 31 -41.92 4.98 9.10
N LYS A 32 -42.49 3.82 9.41
CA LYS A 32 -42.70 2.71 8.46
C LYS A 32 -43.49 3.12 7.20
N THR A 33 -44.43 4.05 7.33
CA THR A 33 -45.20 4.56 6.18
C THR A 33 -44.33 5.40 5.24
N TRP A 34 -43.30 6.08 5.73
CA TRP A 34 -42.38 6.87 4.90
C TRP A 34 -41.68 5.96 3.89
N ILE A 35 -41.10 4.84 4.33
CA ILE A 35 -40.45 3.87 3.41
C ILE A 35 -41.46 3.23 2.45
N ARG A 36 -42.65 2.87 2.92
CA ARG A 36 -43.70 2.31 2.04
C ARG A 36 -44.14 3.31 0.97
N SER A 37 -44.29 4.58 1.33
CA SER A 37 -44.63 5.65 0.40
C SER A 37 -43.50 5.92 -0.58
N LEU A 38 -42.24 5.92 -0.13
CA LEU A 38 -41.06 6.06 -1.00
C LEU A 38 -41.02 4.96 -2.08
N LEU A 39 -41.20 3.70 -1.68
CA LEU A 39 -41.19 2.57 -2.61
C LEU A 39 -42.39 2.56 -3.57
N LYS A 40 -43.56 2.95 -3.08
CA LYS A 40 -44.80 2.95 -3.89
C LYS A 40 -44.85 4.11 -4.87
N ASN A 41 -44.51 5.31 -4.41
CA ASN A 41 -44.69 6.55 -5.18
C ASN A 41 -43.41 6.95 -5.93
N GLN A 42 -42.27 6.32 -5.65
CA GLN A 42 -40.96 6.64 -6.26
C GLN A 42 -40.57 8.12 -6.12
N GLN A 43 -40.99 8.74 -5.02
CA GLN A 43 -40.73 10.13 -4.68
C GLN A 43 -40.45 10.22 -3.18
N ILE A 44 -39.63 11.19 -2.77
CA ILE A 44 -39.34 11.45 -1.35
C ILE A 44 -40.62 11.93 -0.67
N PRO A 45 -41.19 11.16 0.27
CA PRO A 45 -42.38 11.58 0.99
C PRO A 45 -42.06 12.71 1.97
N GLU A 46 -43.07 13.50 2.30
CA GLU A 46 -42.99 14.45 3.41
C GLU A 46 -42.60 13.73 4.71
N PHE A 47 -41.71 14.36 5.48
CA PHE A 47 -41.21 13.80 6.71
C PHE A 47 -42.29 13.77 7.80
N ILE A 48 -42.35 12.67 8.54
CA ILE A 48 -43.28 12.48 9.65
C ILE A 48 -42.49 12.67 10.94
N TYR A 49 -42.92 13.58 11.80
CA TYR A 49 -42.34 13.80 13.14
C TYR A 49 -42.87 12.77 14.14
N HIS A 50 -42.09 12.47 15.17
CA HIS A 50 -42.47 11.53 16.21
C HIS A 50 -43.66 12.05 17.02
N ASP A 51 -44.70 11.21 17.19
CA ASP A 51 -45.96 11.61 17.81
C ASP A 51 -45.80 11.98 19.30
N SER A 52 -44.83 11.37 20.00
CA SER A 52 -44.69 11.48 21.47
C SER A 52 -43.34 11.97 21.97
N LEU A 53 -42.32 12.10 21.10
CA LEU A 53 -40.96 12.47 21.50
C LEU A 53 -40.62 13.80 20.82
N SER A 54 -40.06 14.73 21.59
CA SER A 54 -39.45 15.94 21.04
C SER A 54 -38.23 15.59 20.18
N GLU A 55 -37.82 16.50 19.29
CA GLU A 55 -36.67 16.25 18.41
C GLU A 55 -35.36 16.02 19.19
N ASP A 56 -35.20 16.69 20.33
CA ASP A 56 -34.04 16.50 21.20
C ASP A 56 -34.05 15.14 21.90
N GLU A 57 -35.23 14.65 22.31
CA GLU A 57 -35.41 13.30 22.84
C GLU A 57 -35.13 12.24 21.77
N VAL A 58 -35.59 12.48 20.53
CA VAL A 58 -35.28 11.58 19.40
C VAL A 58 -33.78 11.51 19.15
N ALA A 59 -33.09 12.64 19.12
CA ALA A 59 -31.65 12.67 18.95
C ALA A 59 -30.95 11.89 20.08
N ALA A 60 -31.36 12.10 21.33
CA ALA A 60 -30.82 11.38 22.48
C ALA A 60 -31.02 9.86 22.37
N TYR A 61 -32.24 9.41 22.04
CA TYR A 61 -32.56 7.99 21.83
C TYR A 61 -31.73 7.38 20.71
N LEU A 62 -31.51 8.11 19.62
CA LEU A 62 -30.70 7.65 18.50
C LEU A 62 -29.22 7.50 18.88
N HIS A 63 -28.70 8.43 19.68
CA HIS A 63 -27.32 8.34 20.19
C HIS A 63 -27.13 7.19 21.18
N GLN A 64 -28.14 6.89 22.00
CA GLN A 64 -28.14 5.78 22.97
C GLN A 64 -28.55 4.43 22.35
N ASP A 65 -28.88 4.40 21.06
CA ASP A 65 -29.34 3.22 20.33
C ASP A 65 -30.64 2.58 20.87
N GLU A 66 -31.47 3.38 21.56
CA GLU A 66 -32.78 3.00 22.12
C GLU A 66 -33.84 2.69 21.04
N ASP A 67 -34.85 1.89 21.38
CA ASP A 67 -35.94 1.55 20.46
C ASP A 67 -36.95 2.70 20.34
N PHE A 68 -37.43 2.94 19.11
CA PHE A 68 -38.47 3.93 18.79
C PHE A 68 -39.85 3.29 18.64
N GLY A 69 -39.97 2.01 19.03
CA GLY A 69 -41.19 1.24 18.97
C GLY A 69 -41.46 0.67 17.57
N SER A 70 -42.51 -0.15 17.50
CA SER A 70 -42.77 -0.99 16.32
C SER A 70 -43.21 -0.22 15.07
N THR A 71 -43.51 1.07 15.14
CA THR A 71 -43.96 1.90 13.99
C THR A 71 -42.81 2.65 13.31
N TRP A 72 -41.66 2.76 13.98
CA TRP A 72 -40.48 3.46 13.50
C TRP A 72 -39.38 2.48 13.09
N LEU A 73 -38.48 2.94 12.21
CA LEU A 73 -37.38 2.16 11.69
C LEU A 73 -36.09 2.98 11.73
N LYS A 74 -35.02 2.33 12.18
CA LYS A 74 -33.65 2.78 11.95
C LYS A 74 -33.15 2.21 10.64
N LEU A 75 -32.54 3.03 9.80
CA LEU A 75 -31.98 2.63 8.51
C LEU A 75 -30.56 3.17 8.37
N TYR A 76 -29.69 2.37 7.76
CA TYR A 76 -28.39 2.88 7.31
C TYR A 76 -28.52 3.50 5.93
N VAL A 77 -27.91 4.65 5.73
CA VAL A 77 -27.78 5.30 4.42
C VAL A 77 -26.29 5.36 4.07
N LYS A 78 -25.91 4.67 2.99
CA LYS A 78 -24.57 4.78 2.38
C LYS A 78 -24.64 5.77 1.22
N VAL A 79 -23.76 6.78 1.24
CA VAL A 79 -23.67 7.77 0.17
C VAL A 79 -22.52 7.40 -0.74
N VAL A 80 -22.80 7.17 -2.03
CA VAL A 80 -21.78 6.87 -3.05
C VAL A 80 -21.73 8.02 -4.03
N ARG A 81 -20.57 8.65 -4.19
CA ARG A 81 -20.42 9.83 -5.07
C ARG A 81 -20.31 9.41 -6.53
N LYS A 82 -21.01 10.13 -7.41
CA LYS A 82 -20.88 9.94 -8.86
C LYS A 82 -19.56 10.55 -9.34
N GLN A 83 -18.96 9.89 -10.34
CA GLN A 83 -17.75 10.36 -10.98
C GLN A 83 -18.02 10.62 -12.46
N SER A 84 -17.68 11.81 -12.94
CA SER A 84 -17.86 12.20 -14.36
C SER A 84 -16.79 11.57 -15.26
N LYS A 85 -16.68 10.24 -15.26
CA LYS A 85 -15.69 9.47 -16.04
C LYS A 85 -16.34 8.29 -16.77
N LYS A 86 -15.63 7.78 -17.80
CA LYS A 86 -15.98 6.54 -18.49
C LYS A 86 -15.07 5.42 -17.99
N VAL A 87 -15.66 4.28 -17.66
CA VAL A 87 -14.99 3.16 -17.00
C VAL A 87 -15.16 1.88 -17.82
N ILE A 88 -14.38 0.85 -17.49
CA ILE A 88 -14.46 -0.46 -18.13
C ILE A 88 -15.78 -1.13 -17.70
N PRO A 89 -16.57 -1.68 -18.65
CA PRO A 89 -17.80 -2.39 -18.30
C PRO A 89 -17.49 -3.66 -17.49
N LEU A 90 -18.40 -4.01 -16.56
CA LEU A 90 -18.29 -5.23 -15.79
C LEU A 90 -18.26 -6.48 -16.69
N PRO A 91 -17.55 -7.55 -16.27
CA PRO A 91 -17.63 -8.82 -16.95
C PRO A 91 -19.08 -9.34 -16.99
N ARG A 92 -19.40 -10.09 -18.05
CA ARG A 92 -20.70 -10.78 -18.13
C ARG A 92 -20.84 -11.72 -16.92
N ALA A 93 -21.87 -11.51 -16.11
CA ALA A 93 -22.16 -12.39 -14.99
C ALA A 93 -22.34 -13.83 -15.50
N ARG A 94 -21.67 -14.79 -14.86
CA ARG A 94 -21.88 -16.21 -15.13
C ARG A 94 -23.37 -16.50 -14.94
N THR A 95 -24.02 -17.06 -15.96
CA THR A 95 -25.36 -17.63 -15.78
C THR A 95 -25.18 -18.85 -14.90
N VAL A 96 -25.54 -18.74 -13.62
CA VAL A 96 -25.78 -19.92 -12.79
C VAL A 96 -27.01 -20.58 -13.43
N THR A 97 -26.77 -21.55 -14.31
CA THR A 97 -27.83 -22.47 -14.72
C THR A 97 -28.36 -23.11 -13.45
N SER A 98 -29.68 -23.21 -13.32
CA SER A 98 -30.45 -23.66 -12.15
C SER A 98 -30.21 -25.12 -11.69
N LYS A 99 -29.00 -25.65 -11.87
CA LYS A 99 -28.48 -26.77 -11.10
C LYS A 99 -27.72 -26.14 -9.94
N SER A 100 -28.30 -26.20 -8.74
CA SER A 100 -27.59 -25.89 -7.50
C SER A 100 -26.23 -26.57 -7.53
N GLU A 101 -25.15 -25.81 -7.69
CA GLU A 101 -23.83 -26.36 -7.46
C GLU A 101 -23.82 -26.96 -6.04
N PRO A 102 -23.24 -28.16 -5.86
CA PRO A 102 -23.22 -28.80 -4.55
C PRO A 102 -22.59 -27.86 -3.51
N ASP A 103 -23.12 -27.91 -2.30
CA ASP A 103 -22.54 -27.19 -1.17
C ASP A 103 -21.07 -27.61 -1.03
N LEU A 104 -20.18 -26.62 -1.12
CA LEU A 104 -18.75 -26.84 -0.97
C LEU A 104 -18.46 -27.07 0.51
N SER A 105 -17.64 -28.08 0.82
CA SER A 105 -17.02 -28.17 2.14
C SER A 105 -16.19 -26.92 2.44
N PHE A 106 -15.92 -26.64 3.72
CA PHE A 106 -15.11 -25.48 4.13
C PHE A 106 -13.76 -25.39 3.38
N ALA A 107 -13.06 -26.51 3.23
CA ALA A 107 -11.79 -26.56 2.50
C ALA A 107 -11.95 -26.25 1.00
N GLN A 108 -13.00 -26.78 0.37
CA GLN A 108 -13.30 -26.50 -1.04
C GLN A 108 -13.71 -25.03 -1.24
N LEU A 109 -14.48 -24.44 -0.32
CA LEU A 109 -14.87 -23.04 -0.36
C LEU A 109 -13.64 -22.14 -0.23
N LEU A 110 -12.77 -22.41 0.74
CA LEU A 110 -11.53 -21.66 0.93
C LEU A 110 -10.63 -21.75 -0.31
N HIS A 111 -10.51 -22.95 -0.88
CA HIS A 111 -9.76 -23.17 -2.11
C HIS A 111 -10.35 -22.40 -3.30
N TYR A 112 -11.68 -22.42 -3.46
CA TYR A 112 -12.39 -21.69 -4.52
C TYR A 112 -12.13 -20.17 -4.42
N VAL A 113 -12.38 -19.60 -3.24
CA VAL A 113 -12.18 -18.17 -2.99
C VAL A 113 -10.71 -17.80 -3.21
N SER A 114 -9.77 -18.58 -2.68
CA SER A 114 -8.33 -18.37 -2.87
C SER A 114 -7.93 -18.39 -4.35
N GLN A 115 -8.36 -19.41 -5.11
CA GLN A 115 -8.06 -19.51 -6.54
C GLN A 115 -8.68 -18.38 -7.35
N THR A 116 -9.93 -17.99 -7.06
CA THR A 116 -10.57 -16.86 -7.75
C THR A 116 -9.87 -15.54 -7.44
N ASN A 117 -9.51 -15.28 -6.19
CA ASN A 117 -8.74 -14.10 -5.79
C ASN A 117 -7.37 -14.08 -6.48
N HIS A 118 -6.63 -15.19 -6.42
CA HIS A 118 -5.33 -15.30 -7.09
C HIS A 118 -5.46 -15.05 -8.59
N LYS A 119 -6.47 -15.63 -9.25
CA LYS A 119 -6.72 -15.40 -10.69
C LYS A 119 -7.11 -13.96 -11.00
N ASN A 120 -7.89 -13.31 -10.13
CA ASN A 120 -8.30 -11.92 -10.30
C ASN A 120 -7.10 -10.98 -10.12
N LEU A 121 -6.34 -11.15 -9.04
CA LEU A 121 -5.10 -10.42 -8.77
C LEU A 121 -4.07 -10.63 -9.88
N TRP A 122 -3.90 -11.87 -10.35
CA TRP A 122 -2.99 -12.15 -11.45
C TRP A 122 -3.45 -11.53 -12.76
N LYS A 123 -4.75 -11.56 -13.08
CA LYS A 123 -5.28 -10.87 -14.28
C LYS A 123 -5.10 -9.36 -14.20
N GLU A 124 -5.31 -8.78 -13.02
CA GLU A 124 -5.10 -7.36 -12.77
C GLU A 124 -3.63 -6.99 -12.91
N ALA A 125 -2.74 -7.74 -12.27
CA ALA A 125 -1.30 -7.60 -12.40
C ALA A 125 -0.84 -7.78 -13.85
N PHE A 126 -1.28 -8.83 -14.55
CA PHE A 126 -0.95 -9.07 -15.94
C PHE A 126 -1.39 -7.90 -16.85
N LYS A 127 -2.60 -7.36 -16.62
CA LYS A 127 -3.08 -6.16 -17.34
C LYS A 127 -2.25 -4.92 -17.02
N LYS A 128 -1.89 -4.73 -15.74
CA LYS A 128 -1.16 -3.56 -15.25
C LYS A 128 0.31 -3.56 -15.67
N TYR A 129 0.96 -4.72 -15.70
CA TYR A 129 2.41 -4.83 -15.84
C TYR A 129 2.87 -5.45 -17.18
N LEU A 130 2.10 -6.36 -17.80
CA LEU A 130 2.53 -7.13 -18.98
C LEU A 130 1.82 -6.75 -20.27
N CYS A 131 0.59 -6.24 -20.21
CA CYS A 131 -0.18 -5.90 -21.42
C CYS A 131 0.50 -4.81 -22.27
N ASP A 132 1.29 -3.93 -21.64
CA ASP A 132 2.06 -2.87 -22.31
C ASP A 132 3.36 -3.35 -22.96
N ALA A 133 3.88 -4.52 -22.57
CA ALA A 133 5.06 -5.15 -23.16
C ALA A 133 4.67 -6.03 -24.36
N VAL A 134 3.58 -6.80 -24.24
CA VAL A 134 3.10 -7.69 -25.33
C VAL A 134 2.44 -6.91 -26.47
N SER A 135 1.88 -5.72 -26.22
CA SER A 135 1.32 -4.86 -27.27
C SER A 135 2.37 -4.22 -28.19
N ALA A 136 3.66 -4.28 -27.82
CA ALA A 136 4.75 -3.84 -28.70
C ALA A 136 4.97 -4.81 -29.87
N GLU A 137 4.57 -6.08 -29.73
CA GLU A 137 4.64 -7.10 -30.78
C GLU A 137 3.24 -7.37 -31.37
N GLY A 138 2.70 -6.36 -32.05
CA GLY A 138 1.75 -6.48 -33.16
C GLY A 138 0.71 -7.60 -33.14
N LYS A 139 -0.30 -7.53 -32.26
CA LYS A 139 -1.67 -8.01 -32.55
C LYS A 139 -2.68 -7.07 -31.88
N GLY A 140 -3.66 -6.60 -32.67
CA GLY A 140 -4.49 -5.43 -32.39
C GLY A 140 -5.06 -5.35 -30.97
N ASN A 141 -4.92 -4.17 -30.36
CA ASN A 141 -5.56 -3.83 -29.10
C ASN A 141 -7.07 -4.15 -29.19
N PRO A 142 -7.64 -4.99 -28.30
CA PRO A 142 -9.09 -5.09 -28.22
C PRO A 142 -9.61 -3.68 -27.87
N LYS A 143 -10.39 -3.07 -28.77
CA LYS A 143 -11.07 -1.80 -28.49
C LYS A 143 -12.04 -2.03 -27.33
N ILE A 144 -11.61 -1.75 -26.11
CA ILE A 144 -12.49 -1.78 -24.93
C ILE A 144 -13.41 -0.57 -25.02
N ASN A 145 -14.69 -0.82 -25.27
CA ASN A 145 -15.71 0.23 -25.28
C ASN A 145 -16.03 0.63 -23.83
N LEU A 146 -15.59 1.82 -23.44
CA LEU A 146 -15.87 2.37 -22.11
C LEU A 146 -17.32 2.81 -21.98
N VAL A 147 -17.88 2.64 -20.78
CA VAL A 147 -19.27 2.98 -20.45
C VAL A 147 -19.30 4.06 -19.36
N LYS A 148 -20.38 4.83 -19.26
CA LYS A 148 -20.56 5.84 -18.20
C LYS A 148 -20.48 5.19 -16.81
N TYR A 149 -19.79 5.85 -15.88
CA TYR A 149 -19.69 5.44 -14.47
C TYR A 149 -21.04 5.01 -13.88
N ASP A 150 -22.07 5.86 -14.03
CA ASP A 150 -23.41 5.62 -13.49
C ASP A 150 -24.03 4.30 -13.96
N THR A 151 -23.79 3.91 -15.21
CA THR A 151 -24.33 2.65 -15.76
C THR A 151 -23.67 1.44 -15.10
N VAL A 152 -22.35 1.51 -14.88
CA VAL A 152 -21.60 0.46 -14.20
C VAL A 152 -21.98 0.41 -12.72
N MET A 153 -22.12 1.56 -12.05
CA MET A 153 -22.57 1.61 -10.65
C MET A 153 -23.96 1.02 -10.46
N ARG A 154 -24.92 1.30 -11.35
CA ARG A 154 -26.25 0.65 -11.32
C ARG A 154 -26.17 -0.86 -11.43
N ASP A 155 -25.31 -1.37 -12.33
CA ASP A 155 -25.11 -2.82 -12.48
C ASP A 155 -24.46 -3.43 -11.23
N ILE A 156 -23.50 -2.74 -10.60
CA ILE A 156 -22.90 -3.16 -9.32
C ILE A 156 -23.98 -3.25 -8.22
N ILE A 157 -24.78 -2.20 -8.04
CA ILE A 157 -25.85 -2.15 -7.04
C ILE A 157 -26.88 -3.26 -7.29
N SER A 158 -27.30 -3.44 -8.55
CA SER A 158 -28.27 -4.47 -8.94
C SER A 158 -27.75 -5.88 -8.69
N ARG A 159 -26.49 -6.18 -9.05
CA ARG A 159 -25.86 -7.48 -8.80
C ARG A 159 -25.62 -7.74 -7.31
N THR A 160 -25.29 -6.72 -6.53
CA THR A 160 -24.99 -6.86 -5.09
C THR A 160 -26.28 -7.04 -4.29
N TYR A 161 -27.25 -6.16 -4.49
CA TYR A 161 -28.43 -6.05 -3.62
C TYR A 161 -29.75 -6.48 -4.27
N GLY A 162 -29.83 -6.57 -5.60
CA GLY A 162 -31.10 -6.88 -6.27
C GLY A 162 -32.25 -5.92 -5.98
N CYS A 163 -31.96 -4.76 -5.37
CA CYS A 163 -32.96 -3.81 -4.90
C CYS A 163 -33.40 -2.86 -6.02
N PRO A 164 -34.60 -2.25 -5.91
CA PRO A 164 -35.04 -1.25 -6.87
C PRO A 164 -34.16 0.01 -6.81
N ILE A 165 -33.76 0.50 -7.99
CA ILE A 165 -33.07 1.77 -8.17
C ILE A 165 -34.09 2.81 -8.63
N ILE A 166 -34.32 3.85 -7.82
CA ILE A 166 -35.30 4.90 -8.05
C ILE A 166 -34.55 6.17 -8.50
N CYS A 167 -34.82 6.63 -9.72
CA CYS A 167 -34.19 7.84 -10.26
C CYS A 167 -34.93 9.10 -9.77
N MET A 168 -34.23 9.95 -9.02
CA MET A 168 -34.74 11.20 -8.46
C MET A 168 -34.18 12.38 -9.24
N ASN A 169 -35.06 13.22 -9.81
CA ASN A 169 -34.71 14.50 -10.47
C ASN A 169 -33.60 14.42 -11.53
N CYS A 170 -33.52 13.32 -12.30
CA CYS A 170 -32.49 13.14 -13.32
C CYS A 170 -32.90 13.82 -14.63
N SER A 171 -32.13 14.82 -15.09
CA SER A 171 -32.40 15.63 -16.29
C SER A 171 -32.30 14.89 -17.63
N THR A 172 -32.31 13.55 -17.63
CA THR A 172 -32.29 12.71 -18.84
C THR A 172 -33.60 11.95 -18.98
N ALA A 173 -34.72 12.68 -19.02
CA ALA A 173 -36.04 12.17 -19.43
C ALA A 173 -36.12 11.91 -20.95
N GLY A 174 -35.06 11.36 -21.55
CA GLY A 174 -34.91 11.25 -23.00
C GLY A 174 -34.01 10.12 -23.49
N GLU A 175 -33.70 9.12 -22.65
CA GLU A 175 -33.16 7.84 -23.11
C GLU A 175 -33.78 6.71 -22.26
N THR A 176 -35.10 6.56 -22.32
CA THR A 176 -35.73 5.23 -22.21
C THR A 176 -35.37 4.43 -23.45
N GLY A 177 -34.08 4.14 -23.61
CA GLY A 177 -33.62 3.07 -24.46
C GLY A 177 -34.09 1.76 -23.84
N MET A 178 -35.25 1.29 -24.29
CA MET A 178 -35.59 -0.13 -24.29
C MET A 178 -34.41 -0.88 -24.91
N ALA A 179 -33.49 -1.33 -24.06
CA ALA A 179 -32.57 -2.39 -24.38
C ALA A 179 -33.03 -3.60 -23.59
N ASP A 180 -33.75 -4.47 -24.28
CA ASP A 180 -34.04 -5.84 -23.90
C ASP A 180 -32.79 -6.51 -23.30
N ASN A 181 -32.72 -6.50 -21.98
CA ASN A 181 -31.98 -7.49 -21.22
C ASN A 181 -32.98 -7.96 -20.17
N LYS A 182 -33.51 -9.17 -20.34
CA LYS A 182 -34.22 -9.92 -19.29
C LYS A 182 -33.51 -9.65 -17.96
N LEU A 183 -34.08 -8.79 -17.12
CA LEU A 183 -33.42 -8.33 -15.91
C LEU A 183 -33.23 -9.56 -15.02
N LYS A 184 -31.99 -10.06 -14.92
CA LYS A 184 -31.67 -11.15 -14.01
C LYS A 184 -32.00 -10.64 -12.61
N SER A 185 -33.02 -11.20 -11.97
CA SER A 185 -33.29 -10.93 -10.56
C SER A 185 -32.14 -11.55 -9.76
N TYR A 186 -31.37 -10.72 -9.07
CA TYR A 186 -30.34 -11.17 -8.15
C TYR A 186 -30.92 -11.17 -6.74
N GLU A 187 -30.84 -12.30 -6.04
CA GLU A 187 -31.24 -12.35 -4.63
C GLU A 187 -30.09 -11.85 -3.75
N VAL A 188 -30.38 -11.18 -2.63
CA VAL A 188 -29.33 -10.77 -1.69
C VAL A 188 -28.81 -12.00 -0.94
N HIS A 189 -27.49 -12.13 -0.82
CA HIS A 189 -26.90 -13.18 0.01
C HIS A 189 -27.15 -12.90 1.50
N SER A 190 -27.41 -13.93 2.30
CA SER A 190 -27.75 -13.80 3.73
C SER A 190 -26.71 -13.06 4.59
N ASN A 191 -25.45 -13.05 4.15
CA ASN A 191 -24.33 -12.36 4.81
C ASN A 191 -23.98 -10.99 4.19
N ILE A 192 -24.73 -10.52 3.20
CA ILE A 192 -24.64 -9.13 2.71
C ILE A 192 -25.79 -8.34 3.33
N LEU A 193 -25.53 -7.14 3.84
CA LEU A 193 -26.58 -6.30 4.42
C LEU A 193 -27.56 -5.89 3.30
N PRO A 194 -28.86 -6.26 3.39
CA PRO A 194 -29.80 -5.96 2.32
C PRO A 194 -30.02 -4.45 2.18
N ALA A 195 -30.18 -4.00 0.95
CA ALA A 195 -30.67 -2.67 0.64
C ALA A 195 -32.17 -2.74 0.31
N VAL A 196 -32.96 -1.85 0.90
CA VAL A 196 -34.39 -1.70 0.62
C VAL A 196 -34.58 -1.09 -0.77
N CYS A 197 -33.82 -0.03 -1.07
CA CYS A 197 -33.75 0.60 -2.38
C CYS A 197 -32.44 1.41 -2.49
N ALA A 198 -32.11 1.80 -3.73
CA ALA A 198 -31.10 2.81 -4.00
C ALA A 198 -31.76 4.00 -4.70
N LEU A 199 -31.48 5.22 -4.23
CA LEU A 199 -31.94 6.45 -4.86
C LEU A 199 -30.80 6.99 -5.72
N GLU A 200 -31.05 7.12 -7.03
CA GLU A 200 -30.11 7.75 -7.95
C GLU A 200 -30.44 9.23 -8.04
N MET A 201 -29.49 10.08 -7.62
CA MET A 201 -29.58 11.54 -7.69
C MET A 201 -28.63 12.08 -8.76
N ASN A 202 -28.59 13.39 -8.94
CA ASN A 202 -27.73 14.01 -9.95
C ASN A 202 -26.22 13.79 -9.69
N SER A 203 -25.81 13.81 -8.43
CA SER A 203 -24.39 13.74 -8.05
C SER A 203 -24.04 12.54 -7.15
N TYR A 204 -25.03 11.79 -6.67
CA TYR A 204 -24.84 10.73 -5.68
C TYR A 204 -25.82 9.57 -5.90
N PHE A 205 -25.45 8.39 -5.39
CA PHE A 205 -26.38 7.30 -5.10
C PHE A 205 -26.55 7.20 -3.57
N LEU A 206 -27.79 7.17 -3.09
CA LEU A 206 -28.12 6.92 -1.68
C LEU A 206 -28.67 5.51 -1.54
N ILE A 207 -27.97 4.64 -0.82
CA ILE A 207 -28.39 3.23 -0.63
C ILE A 207 -28.93 3.08 0.77
N LEU A 208 -30.22 2.71 0.89
CA LEU A 208 -30.91 2.56 2.16
C LEU A 208 -30.91 1.09 2.56
N HIS A 209 -30.34 0.77 3.72
CA HIS A 209 -30.21 -0.61 4.22
C HIS A 209 -31.07 -0.89 5.45
N GLN A 210 -31.57 -2.13 5.51
CA GLN A 210 -32.34 -2.68 6.61
C GLN A 210 -32.04 -4.19 6.74
N PRO A 211 -31.93 -4.77 7.95
CA PRO A 211 -32.15 -4.17 9.28
C PRO A 211 -30.99 -3.29 9.76
N TYR A 212 -31.26 -2.42 10.75
CA TYR A 212 -30.22 -1.75 11.53
C TYR A 212 -29.56 -2.73 12.49
N ILE A 213 -28.23 -2.80 12.48
CA ILE A 213 -27.42 -3.59 13.41
C ILE A 213 -26.39 -2.65 14.03
N PRO A 214 -26.48 -2.32 15.32
CA PRO A 214 -25.69 -1.24 15.93
C PRO A 214 -24.19 -1.56 16.04
N HIS A 215 -23.82 -2.84 16.11
CA HIS A 215 -22.45 -3.25 16.44
C HIS A 215 -21.70 -3.81 15.24
N THR A 216 -20.46 -3.36 15.10
CA THR A 216 -19.49 -3.87 14.13
C THR A 216 -18.58 -4.92 14.77
N LEU A 217 -17.85 -5.66 13.93
CA LEU A 217 -16.82 -6.58 14.38
C LEU A 217 -15.66 -5.82 15.06
N GLN A 218 -15.39 -4.57 14.64
CA GLN A 218 -14.43 -3.69 15.31
C GLN A 218 -14.87 -3.42 16.76
N ASP A 219 -16.14 -3.09 16.98
CA ASP A 219 -16.68 -2.85 18.33
C ASP A 219 -16.55 -4.12 19.19
N CYS A 220 -16.84 -5.28 18.59
CA CYS A 220 -16.71 -6.57 19.27
C CYS A 220 -15.26 -6.83 19.73
N VAL A 221 -14.27 -6.62 18.85
CA VAL A 221 -12.85 -6.81 19.20
C VAL A 221 -12.36 -5.77 20.21
N THR A 222 -12.84 -4.53 20.10
CA THR A 222 -12.36 -3.40 20.91
C THR A 222 -12.96 -3.42 22.32
N PHE A 223 -14.27 -3.65 22.44
CA PHE A 223 -15.01 -3.48 23.70
C PHE A 223 -15.47 -4.82 24.30
N SER A 224 -15.47 -5.92 23.55
CA SER A 224 -15.95 -7.22 24.03
C SER A 224 -15.17 -8.42 23.48
N PRO A 225 -13.82 -8.44 23.61
CA PRO A 225 -12.98 -9.46 22.98
C PRO A 225 -13.27 -10.89 23.45
N ALA A 226 -13.81 -11.06 24.67
CA ALA A 226 -14.22 -12.36 25.21
C ALA A 226 -15.30 -13.07 24.34
N MET A 227 -16.09 -12.31 23.58
CA MET A 227 -17.08 -12.87 22.65
C MET A 227 -16.43 -13.79 21.61
N LEU A 228 -15.22 -13.46 21.15
CA LEU A 228 -14.48 -14.21 20.14
C LEU A 228 -13.37 -15.08 20.75
N GLY A 229 -12.70 -14.59 21.80
CA GLY A 229 -11.53 -15.24 22.39
C GLY A 229 -11.82 -16.53 23.18
N THR A 230 -13.08 -16.77 23.52
CA THR A 230 -13.49 -17.96 24.31
C THR A 230 -13.47 -19.27 23.54
N SER A 231 -13.45 -19.24 22.20
CA SER A 231 -13.39 -20.44 21.37
C SER A 231 -12.92 -20.12 19.96
N TYR A 232 -11.96 -20.91 19.46
CA TYR A 232 -11.49 -20.83 18.06
C TYR A 232 -12.60 -21.06 17.03
N ALA A 233 -13.68 -21.76 17.39
CA ALA A 233 -14.80 -22.00 16.49
C ALA A 233 -15.55 -20.72 16.11
N LYS A 234 -15.60 -19.71 16.99
CA LYS A 234 -16.36 -18.48 16.78
C LYS A 234 -15.74 -17.59 15.69
N PRO A 235 -14.42 -17.25 15.73
CA PRO A 235 -13.77 -16.59 14.61
C PRO A 235 -13.87 -17.40 13.32
N LEU A 236 -13.72 -18.73 13.36
CA LEU A 236 -13.85 -19.57 12.17
C LEU A 236 -15.24 -19.52 11.56
N PHE A 237 -16.30 -19.43 12.36
CA PHE A 237 -17.66 -19.26 11.89
C PHE A 237 -17.87 -17.91 11.19
N ILE A 238 -17.25 -16.84 11.69
CA ILE A 238 -17.25 -15.52 11.02
C ILE A 238 -16.51 -15.60 9.69
N ILE A 239 -15.33 -16.24 9.66
CA ILE A 239 -14.55 -16.44 8.42
C ILE A 239 -15.35 -17.23 7.40
N TYR A 240 -16.03 -18.30 7.82
CA TYR A 240 -16.89 -19.10 6.95
C TYR A 240 -17.99 -18.25 6.28
N GLN A 241 -18.68 -17.41 7.05
CA GLN A 241 -19.71 -16.51 6.53
C GLN A 241 -19.14 -15.48 5.54
N LEU A 242 -17.95 -14.94 5.82
CA LEU A 242 -17.23 -14.05 4.89
C LEU A 242 -16.91 -14.75 3.57
N LEU A 243 -16.39 -15.98 3.63
CA LEU A 243 -16.07 -16.77 2.44
C LEU A 243 -17.31 -17.06 1.57
N GLN A 244 -18.47 -17.33 2.18
CA GLN A 244 -19.72 -17.53 1.44
C GLN A 244 -20.20 -16.25 0.75
N ALA A 245 -20.08 -15.10 1.42
CA ALA A 245 -20.37 -13.80 0.80
C ALA A 245 -19.42 -13.50 -0.36
N MET A 246 -18.11 -13.75 -0.19
CA MET A 246 -17.10 -13.56 -1.24
C MET A 246 -17.38 -14.45 -2.45
N ARG A 247 -17.64 -15.74 -2.24
CA ARG A 247 -18.02 -16.67 -3.33
C ARG A 247 -19.19 -16.11 -4.13
N THR A 248 -20.26 -15.71 -3.46
CA THR A 248 -21.46 -15.20 -4.13
C THR A 248 -21.19 -13.92 -4.92
N MET A 249 -20.36 -13.01 -4.40
CA MET A 249 -19.93 -11.81 -5.13
C MET A 249 -19.11 -12.19 -6.37
N HIS A 250 -18.14 -13.09 -6.23
CA HIS A 250 -17.28 -13.54 -7.31
C HIS A 250 -18.06 -14.23 -8.43
N ASP A 251 -19.08 -15.02 -8.08
CA ASP A 251 -19.96 -15.68 -9.05
C ASP A 251 -20.77 -14.66 -9.88
N ARG A 252 -21.09 -13.51 -9.28
CA ARG A 252 -21.72 -12.36 -9.94
C ARG A 252 -20.73 -11.48 -10.70
N GLY A 253 -19.44 -11.85 -10.69
CA GLY A 253 -18.36 -11.09 -11.32
C GLY A 253 -18.02 -9.80 -10.59
N LEU A 254 -18.31 -9.74 -9.29
CA LEU A 254 -17.96 -8.64 -8.41
C LEU A 254 -16.92 -9.10 -7.38
N VAL A 255 -16.17 -8.15 -6.83
CA VAL A 255 -15.34 -8.32 -5.64
C VAL A 255 -16.07 -7.78 -4.42
N LEU A 256 -15.79 -8.35 -3.24
CA LEU A 256 -16.30 -7.81 -1.98
C LEU A 256 -15.66 -6.46 -1.63
N GLY A 257 -14.43 -6.24 -2.10
CA GLY A 257 -13.62 -5.04 -1.86
C GLY A 257 -12.74 -5.14 -0.61
N ASP A 258 -12.04 -4.05 -0.29
CA ASP A 258 -11.17 -3.92 0.89
C ASP A 258 -12.00 -3.68 2.17
N VAL A 259 -12.70 -4.73 2.59
CA VAL A 259 -13.60 -4.71 3.76
C VAL A 259 -12.77 -4.63 5.05
N THR A 260 -13.07 -3.63 5.89
CA THR A 260 -12.45 -3.54 7.23
C THR A 260 -13.39 -4.06 8.31
N LEU A 261 -12.90 -4.18 9.56
CA LEU A 261 -13.72 -4.64 10.69
C LEU A 261 -14.95 -3.76 10.97
N ASN A 262 -14.93 -2.48 10.54
CA ASN A 262 -16.05 -1.53 10.64
C ASN A 262 -17.15 -1.76 9.59
N ASP A 263 -16.86 -2.53 8.55
CA ASP A 263 -17.78 -2.84 7.45
C ASP A 263 -18.52 -4.17 7.70
N ILE A 264 -18.15 -4.91 8.75
CA ILE A 264 -18.74 -6.18 9.15
C ILE A 264 -19.65 -5.93 10.35
N LEU A 265 -20.96 -5.97 10.15
CA LEU A 265 -21.95 -5.88 11.22
C LEU A 265 -22.17 -7.24 11.85
N ILE A 266 -22.26 -7.31 13.18
CA ILE A 266 -22.38 -8.56 13.92
C ILE A 266 -23.62 -8.55 14.81
N LYS A 267 -24.41 -9.61 14.74
CA LYS A 267 -25.55 -9.85 15.64
C LYS A 267 -25.12 -10.62 16.89
N GLU A 268 -25.96 -10.64 17.91
CA GLU A 268 -25.74 -11.38 19.17
C GLU A 268 -25.44 -12.87 18.96
N ASN A 269 -26.01 -13.46 17.91
CA ASN A 269 -25.79 -14.86 17.53
C ASN A 269 -24.55 -15.08 16.64
N LEU A 270 -23.64 -14.10 16.54
CA LEU A 270 -22.45 -14.09 15.69
C LEU A 270 -22.73 -14.18 14.18
N TRP A 271 -23.98 -13.97 13.77
CA TRP A 271 -24.31 -13.85 12.36
C TRP A 271 -23.82 -12.51 11.82
N VAL A 272 -23.06 -12.53 10.73
CA VAL A 272 -22.49 -11.31 10.14
C VAL A 272 -23.26 -10.85 8.91
N GLN A 273 -23.42 -9.52 8.80
CA GLN A 273 -23.91 -8.84 7.60
C GLN A 273 -22.86 -7.81 7.16
N ILE A 274 -22.37 -7.99 5.94
CA ILE A 274 -21.24 -7.22 5.40
C ILE A 274 -21.78 -6.08 4.55
N LEU A 275 -21.10 -4.94 4.63
CA LEU A 275 -21.26 -3.79 3.75
C LEU A 275 -20.10 -3.79 2.73
N PRO A 276 -20.31 -4.24 1.49
CA PRO A 276 -19.24 -4.30 0.49
C PRO A 276 -18.74 -2.91 0.07
N GLN A 277 -17.47 -2.85 -0.35
CA GLN A 277 -16.92 -1.66 -1.00
C GLN A 277 -17.23 -1.71 -2.50
N LEU A 278 -18.33 -1.06 -2.88
CA LEU A 278 -18.85 -1.12 -4.25
C LEU A 278 -17.91 -0.45 -5.27
N GLU A 279 -17.17 0.57 -4.83
CA GLU A 279 -16.27 1.36 -5.68
C GLU A 279 -15.07 0.57 -6.19
N ASP A 280 -14.64 -0.46 -5.44
CA ASP A 280 -13.52 -1.35 -5.81
C ASP A 280 -13.83 -2.21 -7.05
N ASN A 281 -15.11 -2.26 -7.46
CA ASN A 281 -15.55 -2.93 -8.68
C ASN A 281 -15.45 -2.03 -9.92
N ILE A 282 -14.99 -0.79 -9.77
CA ILE A 282 -14.91 0.20 -10.85
C ILE A 282 -13.48 0.27 -11.36
N HIS A 283 -13.29 -0.10 -12.62
CA HIS A 283 -11.96 -0.09 -13.24
C HIS A 283 -11.85 0.99 -14.30
N ASP A 284 -10.85 1.84 -14.16
CA ASP A 284 -10.49 2.83 -15.17
C ASP A 284 -9.70 2.18 -16.30
N LYS A 285 -9.69 2.83 -17.48
CA LYS A 285 -8.75 2.44 -18.54
C LYS A 285 -7.32 2.65 -17.99
N PRO A 286 -6.40 1.68 -18.17
CA PRO A 286 -5.00 1.90 -17.83
C PRO A 286 -4.53 3.18 -18.52
N LYS A 287 -4.06 4.16 -17.74
CA LYS A 287 -3.48 5.36 -18.32
C LYS A 287 -2.22 4.92 -19.06
N THR A 288 -2.17 5.10 -20.37
CA THR A 288 -0.91 5.04 -21.12
C THR A 288 -0.06 6.25 -20.73
N GLU A 289 0.56 6.23 -19.54
CA GLU A 289 1.51 7.24 -19.06
C GLU A 289 2.89 7.06 -19.70
N LYS A 290 2.93 6.73 -21.01
CA LYS A 290 4.18 6.57 -21.76
C LYS A 290 4.71 7.88 -22.38
N ARG A 291 4.07 9.05 -22.17
CA ARG A 291 4.46 10.29 -22.89
C ARG A 291 4.81 11.53 -22.06
N LYS A 292 4.46 11.60 -20.77
CA LYS A 292 4.89 12.73 -19.92
C LYS A 292 6.18 12.44 -19.14
N ASN A 293 6.33 11.22 -18.65
CA ASN A 293 7.44 10.88 -17.75
C ASN A 293 8.79 10.75 -18.49
N SER A 294 8.76 10.38 -19.78
CA SER A 294 9.94 10.44 -20.66
C SER A 294 10.40 11.86 -21.00
N MET A 295 9.52 12.87 -20.91
CA MET A 295 9.90 14.28 -21.15
C MET A 295 10.52 14.88 -19.90
N ILE A 296 9.94 14.62 -18.73
CA ILE A 296 10.49 15.06 -17.43
C ILE A 296 11.93 14.55 -17.26
N PHE A 297 12.17 13.25 -17.50
CA PHE A 297 13.51 12.69 -17.34
C PHE A 297 14.52 13.16 -18.41
N LYS A 298 14.05 13.47 -19.64
CA LYS A 298 14.90 14.02 -20.71
C LYS A 298 15.25 15.49 -20.50
N GLU A 299 14.31 16.30 -20.00
CA GLU A 299 14.59 17.68 -19.58
C GLU A 299 15.58 17.71 -18.40
N ILE A 300 15.47 16.75 -17.46
CA ILE A 300 16.37 16.59 -16.30
C ILE A 300 17.79 16.12 -16.68
N THR A 301 17.93 15.29 -17.72
CA THR A 301 19.27 14.83 -18.18
C THR A 301 19.93 15.78 -19.17
N GLN A 302 19.16 16.66 -19.83
CA GLN A 302 19.71 17.70 -20.71
C GLN A 302 20.20 18.94 -19.95
N SER A 303 19.64 19.25 -18.78
CA SER A 303 20.13 20.36 -17.94
C SER A 303 21.50 20.11 -17.30
N LYS A 304 21.95 18.85 -17.16
CA LYS A 304 23.28 18.51 -16.62
C LYS A 304 24.46 18.80 -17.57
N HIS A 305 24.23 19.29 -18.79
CA HIS A 305 25.29 19.50 -19.79
C HIS A 305 25.62 20.96 -20.11
N GLU A 306 24.99 21.96 -19.50
CA GLU A 306 25.21 23.37 -19.88
C GLU A 306 25.62 24.35 -18.76
N GLU A 307 25.81 23.93 -17.50
CA GLU A 307 26.25 24.88 -16.45
C GLU A 307 27.52 24.39 -15.73
N GLU A 308 28.66 24.96 -16.14
CA GLU A 308 29.90 25.03 -15.37
C GLU A 308 29.74 26.07 -14.25
N ASP A 309 30.25 25.73 -13.07
CA ASP A 309 30.48 26.56 -11.87
C ASP A 309 29.24 27.12 -11.12
N ASN A 310 28.81 26.44 -10.04
CA ASN A 310 28.44 27.05 -8.74
C ASN A 310 28.13 25.99 -7.66
N ASP A 311 28.49 26.30 -6.40
CA ASP A 311 28.36 25.49 -5.17
C ASP A 311 26.90 25.21 -4.69
N ASP A 312 25.87 25.40 -5.53
CA ASP A 312 24.44 25.32 -5.15
C ASP A 312 23.72 24.03 -5.64
N ILE A 313 24.46 23.04 -6.15
CA ILE A 313 23.91 21.82 -6.80
C ILE A 313 23.11 20.93 -5.82
N ASP A 314 23.47 20.91 -4.53
CA ASP A 314 22.84 20.03 -3.53
C ASP A 314 21.39 20.40 -3.21
N ASP A 315 20.99 21.66 -3.40
CA ASP A 315 19.62 22.11 -3.09
C ASP A 315 18.62 21.77 -4.21
N GLU A 316 19.05 21.74 -5.48
CA GLU A 316 18.17 21.38 -6.60
C GLU A 316 17.90 19.87 -6.69
N GLU A 317 18.90 19.02 -6.46
CA GLU A 317 18.73 17.55 -6.48
C GLU A 317 17.85 17.09 -5.30
N ASN A 318 17.95 17.78 -4.14
CA ASN A 318 17.04 17.63 -3.00
C ASN A 318 15.59 18.01 -3.33
N LEU A 319 15.38 19.11 -4.07
CA LEU A 319 14.05 19.56 -4.48
C LEU A 319 13.43 18.65 -5.56
N MET A 320 14.25 17.90 -6.30
CA MET A 320 13.82 17.01 -7.37
C MET A 320 13.16 15.73 -6.84
N TRP A 321 13.78 15.04 -5.88
CA TRP A 321 13.26 13.77 -5.34
C TRP A 321 12.08 13.95 -4.38
N SER A 322 11.94 15.13 -3.76
CA SER A 322 10.81 15.45 -2.88
C SER A 322 9.46 15.60 -3.62
N ARG A 323 9.47 15.74 -4.95
CA ARG A 323 8.27 15.95 -5.77
C ARG A 323 7.63 14.67 -6.30
N VAL A 324 8.33 13.53 -6.20
CA VAL A 324 7.88 12.25 -6.75
C VAL A 324 7.43 11.34 -5.61
N ASP A 325 6.22 10.79 -5.72
CA ASP A 325 5.71 9.83 -4.74
C ASP A 325 6.49 8.50 -4.80
N LEU A 326 6.63 7.82 -3.65
CA LEU A 326 7.38 6.57 -3.54
C LEU A 326 6.82 5.48 -4.46
N GLU A 327 5.49 5.42 -4.62
CA GLU A 327 4.85 4.44 -5.51
C GLU A 327 5.23 4.69 -6.98
N GLU A 328 5.32 5.97 -7.39
CA GLU A 328 5.74 6.34 -8.74
C GLU A 328 7.22 6.06 -8.97
N LEU A 329 8.08 6.44 -8.01
CA LEU A 329 9.51 6.18 -8.07
C LEU A 329 9.82 4.67 -8.17
N CYS A 330 9.14 3.85 -7.36
CA CYS A 330 9.26 2.39 -7.42
C CYS A 330 8.83 1.83 -8.78
N LYS A 331 7.73 2.32 -9.36
CA LYS A 331 7.31 1.92 -10.72
C LYS A 331 8.34 2.28 -11.76
N MET A 332 8.93 3.48 -11.69
CA MET A 332 9.98 3.92 -12.62
C MET A 332 11.19 2.97 -12.57
N TRP A 333 11.63 2.59 -11.36
CA TRP A 333 12.72 1.63 -11.19
C TRP A 333 12.36 0.23 -11.73
N VAL A 334 11.19 -0.30 -11.40
CA VAL A 334 10.72 -1.61 -11.88
C VAL A 334 10.60 -1.66 -13.41
N TYR A 335 10.24 -0.55 -14.06
CA TYR A 335 10.18 -0.45 -15.51
C TYR A 335 11.53 -0.13 -16.17
N GLY A 336 12.62 -0.04 -15.41
CA GLY A 336 13.96 0.28 -15.91
C GLY A 336 14.09 1.71 -16.45
N GLN A 337 13.23 2.63 -15.99
CA GLN A 337 13.29 4.04 -16.39
C GLN A 337 14.33 4.83 -15.59
N ILE A 338 14.69 4.34 -14.40
CA ILE A 338 15.78 4.87 -13.55
C ILE A 338 16.72 3.74 -13.17
N SER A 339 18.00 4.07 -12.96
CA SER A 339 19.02 3.10 -12.60
C SER A 339 18.84 2.60 -11.16
N ASN A 340 19.50 1.48 -10.81
CA ASN A 340 19.50 0.97 -9.44
C ASN A 340 20.08 2.01 -8.49
N PHE A 341 21.18 2.64 -8.86
CA PHE A 341 21.79 3.68 -8.03
C PHE A 341 20.89 4.90 -7.87
N ASP A 342 20.26 5.41 -8.94
CA ASP A 342 19.39 6.60 -8.82
C ASP A 342 18.21 6.30 -7.89
N TYR A 343 17.65 5.09 -7.99
CA TYR A 343 16.61 4.64 -7.09
C TYR A 343 17.09 4.56 -5.63
N LEU A 344 18.29 4.02 -5.39
CA LEU A 344 18.89 3.97 -4.06
C LEU A 344 19.20 5.37 -3.50
N THR A 345 19.69 6.29 -4.32
CA THR A 345 19.93 7.69 -3.92
C THR A 345 18.62 8.35 -3.50
N ALA A 346 17.56 8.18 -4.29
CA ALA A 346 16.24 8.71 -3.94
C ALA A 346 15.69 8.07 -2.65
N LEU A 347 15.85 6.75 -2.44
CA LEU A 347 15.47 6.10 -1.17
C LEU A 347 16.25 6.64 0.03
N ASN A 348 17.56 6.88 -0.13
CA ASN A 348 18.38 7.50 0.91
C ASN A 348 17.84 8.89 1.29
N HIS A 349 17.54 9.75 0.30
CA HIS A 349 16.95 11.06 0.55
C HIS A 349 15.61 10.96 1.29
N MET A 350 14.71 10.10 0.83
CA MET A 350 13.40 9.92 1.47
C MET A 350 13.50 9.36 2.89
N ALA A 351 14.57 8.62 3.20
CA ALA A 351 14.88 8.15 4.54
C ALA A 351 15.56 9.23 5.43
N GLY A 352 15.73 10.45 4.93
CA GLY A 352 16.33 11.58 5.64
C GLY A 352 17.86 11.59 5.66
N ARG A 353 18.52 10.73 4.85
CA ARG A 353 19.98 10.69 4.70
C ARG A 353 20.46 11.79 3.77
N ARG A 354 21.64 12.33 4.03
CA ARG A 354 22.20 13.46 3.29
C ARG A 354 23.55 13.11 2.71
N TYR A 355 23.77 13.47 1.44
CA TYR A 355 25.08 13.32 0.84
C TYR A 355 26.10 14.19 1.60
N GLY A 356 27.33 13.70 1.74
CA GLY A 356 28.41 14.36 2.50
C GLY A 356 28.28 14.43 4.04
N ASP A 357 27.13 14.10 4.66
CA ASP A 357 26.96 14.17 6.12
C ASP A 357 27.44 12.89 6.82
N PRO A 358 28.53 12.91 7.62
CA PRO A 358 29.07 11.71 8.27
C PRO A 358 28.10 10.98 9.21
N THR A 359 27.13 11.71 9.79
CA THR A 359 26.20 11.18 10.80
C THR A 359 25.02 10.43 10.17
N CYS A 360 24.65 10.80 8.94
CA CYS A 360 23.50 10.25 8.23
C CYS A 360 23.76 10.13 6.72
N HIS A 361 24.98 9.76 6.34
CA HIS A 361 25.39 9.69 4.94
C HIS A 361 24.55 8.68 4.15
N HIS A 362 24.52 8.84 2.83
CA HIS A 362 23.91 7.84 1.94
C HIS A 362 24.59 6.49 2.08
N VAL A 363 23.79 5.43 2.07
CA VAL A 363 24.26 4.05 2.12
C VAL A 363 23.91 3.34 0.83
N MET A 364 24.87 2.58 0.32
CA MET A 364 24.76 1.72 -0.85
C MET A 364 25.11 0.28 -0.45
N PRO A 365 24.59 -0.75 -1.14
CA PRO A 365 25.02 -2.11 -0.88
C PRO A 365 26.47 -2.29 -1.36
N TRP A 366 27.25 -3.11 -0.66
CA TRP A 366 28.38 -3.80 -1.33
C TRP A 366 27.82 -4.87 -2.28
N VAL A 367 28.16 -4.85 -3.56
CA VAL A 367 27.65 -5.88 -4.51
C VAL A 367 28.59 -7.06 -4.70
N THR A 368 29.86 -6.90 -4.31
CA THR A 368 30.90 -7.92 -4.41
C THR A 368 31.83 -7.85 -3.19
N ASP A 369 32.61 -8.91 -2.96
CA ASP A 369 33.68 -8.96 -1.95
C ASP A 369 35.06 -8.68 -2.54
N PHE A 370 35.16 -8.44 -3.86
CA PHE A 370 36.39 -8.18 -4.60
C PHE A 370 37.44 -9.30 -4.57
N SER A 371 37.16 -10.46 -3.96
CA SER A 371 38.14 -11.54 -3.79
C SER A 371 38.34 -12.38 -5.05
N SER A 372 37.40 -12.32 -6.00
CA SER A 372 37.51 -13.01 -7.29
C SER A 372 38.38 -12.24 -8.28
N GLN A 373 39.27 -12.98 -8.94
CA GLN A 373 40.10 -12.50 -10.04
C GLN A 373 39.29 -12.08 -11.29
N THR A 374 38.00 -12.43 -11.36
CA THR A 374 37.08 -12.03 -12.44
C THR A 374 35.99 -11.06 -11.98
N GLY A 375 35.99 -10.65 -10.70
CA GLY A 375 34.94 -9.79 -10.13
C GLY A 375 33.58 -10.46 -9.95
N GLY A 376 33.48 -11.79 -10.16
CA GLY A 376 32.21 -12.54 -10.16
C GLY A 376 31.71 -13.02 -8.79
N ASN A 377 32.35 -12.64 -7.69
CA ASN A 377 31.90 -13.02 -6.35
C ASN A 377 30.83 -12.05 -5.88
N TRP A 378 29.57 -12.43 -6.11
CA TRP A 378 28.40 -11.66 -5.72
C TRP A 378 28.10 -11.79 -4.24
N ARG A 379 27.77 -10.66 -3.60
CA ARG A 379 27.27 -10.65 -2.24
C ARG A 379 25.84 -11.19 -2.18
N ASP A 380 25.53 -11.97 -1.15
CA ASP A 380 24.14 -12.27 -0.78
C ASP A 380 23.42 -11.02 -0.24
N LEU A 381 22.62 -10.38 -1.09
CA LEU A 381 21.81 -9.20 -0.76
C LEU A 381 20.62 -9.51 0.17
N SER A 382 20.33 -10.78 0.47
CA SER A 382 19.31 -11.18 1.44
C SER A 382 19.78 -11.12 2.90
N ARG A 383 21.06 -10.79 3.11
CA ARG A 383 21.70 -10.70 4.43
C ARG A 383 22.42 -9.35 4.60
N SER A 384 22.29 -8.78 5.79
CA SER A 384 23.03 -7.56 6.16
C SER A 384 24.52 -7.83 6.24
N LYS A 385 25.34 -6.77 6.09
CA LYS A 385 26.79 -6.89 6.09
C LYS A 385 27.28 -7.36 7.47
N PHE A 386 26.65 -6.88 8.54
CA PHE A 386 26.80 -7.41 9.90
C PHE A 386 26.64 -8.93 9.98
N ARG A 387 25.56 -9.48 9.41
CA ARG A 387 25.30 -10.92 9.43
C ARG A 387 26.33 -11.71 8.64
N LEU A 388 26.79 -11.18 7.51
CA LEU A 388 27.84 -11.81 6.72
C LEU A 388 29.19 -11.82 7.45
N ASN A 389 29.54 -10.72 8.14
CA ASN A 389 30.83 -10.57 8.82
C ASN A 389 30.89 -11.27 10.18
N LYS A 390 29.84 -11.15 11.01
CA LYS A 390 29.81 -11.70 12.38
C LYS A 390 29.26 -13.13 12.44
N GLY A 391 28.43 -13.49 11.48
CA GLY A 391 27.76 -14.78 11.45
C GLY A 391 26.61 -14.90 12.46
N ASP A 392 25.81 -15.94 12.25
CA ASP A 392 24.54 -16.14 12.94
C ASP A 392 24.70 -16.33 14.46
N HIS A 393 25.71 -17.10 14.88
CA HIS A 393 25.92 -17.44 16.30
C HIS A 393 26.32 -16.22 17.14
N GLN A 394 27.21 -15.37 16.63
CA GLN A 394 27.65 -14.17 17.36
C GLN A 394 26.51 -13.16 17.50
N LEU A 395 25.71 -12.98 16.45
CA LEU A 395 24.57 -12.07 16.48
C LEU A 395 23.48 -12.51 17.46
N ASP A 396 23.18 -13.82 17.52
CA ASP A 396 22.22 -14.34 18.50
C ASP A 396 22.72 -14.11 19.93
N LEU A 397 24.00 -14.36 20.20
CA LEU A 397 24.58 -14.12 21.52
C LEU A 397 24.47 -12.65 21.94
N THR A 398 24.75 -11.71 21.02
CA THR A 398 24.60 -10.27 21.29
C THR A 398 23.15 -9.92 21.60
N TYR A 399 22.20 -10.43 20.82
CA TYR A 399 20.77 -10.15 20.98
C TYR A 399 20.22 -10.74 22.30
N ASP A 400 20.58 -11.98 22.62
CA ASP A 400 20.12 -12.67 23.83
C ASP A 400 20.74 -12.08 25.10
N THR A 401 22.03 -11.71 25.05
CA THR A 401 22.73 -11.09 26.19
C THR A 401 22.14 -9.71 26.48
N THR A 402 21.85 -8.92 25.44
CA THR A 402 21.21 -7.61 25.63
C THR A 402 19.79 -7.74 26.16
N ALA A 403 19.02 -8.76 25.74
CA ALA A 403 17.69 -9.06 26.28
C ALA A 403 17.64 -9.38 27.78
N GLY A 404 18.75 -9.82 28.36
CA GLY A 404 18.88 -10.06 29.81
C GLY A 404 19.37 -8.86 30.63
N THR A 405 19.67 -7.72 30.00
CA THR A 405 20.26 -6.52 30.64
C THR A 405 19.35 -5.29 30.50
N SER A 406 19.69 -4.15 31.13
CA SER A 406 19.00 -2.87 30.91
C SER A 406 19.22 -2.25 29.52
N GLN A 407 19.96 -2.91 28.62
CA GLN A 407 20.15 -2.47 27.24
C GLN A 407 19.10 -3.07 26.31
N VAL A 408 18.72 -2.31 25.28
CA VAL A 408 17.71 -2.75 24.33
C VAL A 408 18.27 -3.84 23.39
N PRO A 409 17.56 -4.95 23.17
CA PRO A 409 18.04 -6.04 22.31
C PRO A 409 18.23 -5.62 20.86
N HIS A 410 19.44 -5.82 20.34
CA HIS A 410 19.79 -5.46 18.97
C HIS A 410 20.83 -6.41 18.37
N HIS A 411 20.84 -6.50 17.03
CA HIS A 411 21.83 -7.25 16.27
C HIS A 411 22.84 -6.32 15.59
N VAL A 412 22.36 -5.15 15.14
CA VAL A 412 23.12 -4.18 14.35
C VAL A 412 23.19 -2.88 15.14
N SER A 413 24.40 -2.39 15.39
CA SER A 413 24.61 -1.17 16.16
C SER A 413 24.38 0.08 15.29
N ASP A 414 24.97 0.09 14.10
CA ASP A 414 24.80 1.13 13.09
C ASP A 414 24.91 0.48 11.71
N ILE A 415 24.31 1.07 10.68
CA ILE A 415 24.45 0.60 9.30
C ILE A 415 25.66 1.22 8.60
N LEU A 416 26.02 2.45 8.98
CA LEU A 416 27.23 3.15 8.57
C LEU A 416 27.62 4.10 9.69
N SER A 417 28.65 3.72 10.44
CA SER A 417 29.17 4.57 11.52
C SER A 417 30.00 5.73 10.99
N GLU A 418 30.04 6.84 11.75
CA GLU A 418 30.89 7.99 11.44
C GLU A 418 32.37 7.59 11.27
N ILE A 419 32.85 6.65 12.09
CA ILE A 419 34.23 6.14 12.01
C ILE A 419 34.46 5.48 10.65
N THR A 420 33.56 4.59 10.23
CA THR A 420 33.68 3.91 8.93
C THR A 420 33.62 4.91 7.78
N TYR A 421 32.73 5.91 7.82
CA TYR A 421 32.64 6.96 6.81
C TYR A 421 34.00 7.66 6.60
N TYR A 422 34.65 8.09 7.69
CA TYR A 422 35.96 8.73 7.60
C TYR A 422 37.09 7.78 7.21
N VAL A 423 37.00 6.49 7.56
CA VAL A 423 37.96 5.47 7.09
C VAL A 423 37.82 5.27 5.58
N TYR A 424 36.60 5.22 5.05
CA TYR A 424 36.34 5.12 3.61
C TYR A 424 36.92 6.29 2.84
N LEU A 425 36.78 7.51 3.38
CA LEU A 425 37.30 8.74 2.76
C LEU A 425 38.69 9.15 3.28
N SER A 426 39.42 8.24 3.93
CA SER A 426 40.69 8.55 4.61
C SER A 426 41.75 9.16 3.69
N ARG A 427 41.75 8.78 2.41
CA ARG A 427 42.69 9.28 1.39
C ARG A 427 42.42 10.73 1.01
N ARG A 428 41.20 11.21 1.21
CA ARG A 428 40.76 12.58 0.86
C ARG A 428 40.45 13.44 2.08
N THR A 429 40.38 12.85 3.27
CA THR A 429 40.07 13.56 4.50
C THR A 429 41.34 14.09 5.16
N PRO A 430 41.39 15.37 5.57
CA PRO A 430 42.51 15.93 6.31
C PRO A 430 42.83 15.19 7.61
N ARG A 431 44.13 15.08 7.94
CA ARG A 431 44.63 14.36 9.12
C ARG A 431 44.02 14.85 10.43
N SER A 432 43.76 16.14 10.57
CA SER A 432 43.14 16.71 11.78
C SER A 432 41.74 16.14 12.06
N ILE A 433 40.96 15.91 10.99
CA ILE A 433 39.60 15.33 11.07
C ILE A 433 39.70 13.83 11.37
N LEU A 434 40.58 13.12 10.68
CA LEU A 434 40.83 11.69 10.95
C LEU A 434 41.28 11.44 12.38
N CYS A 435 42.15 12.32 12.92
CA CYS A 435 42.58 12.21 14.31
C CYS A 435 41.45 12.48 15.31
N LYS A 436 40.45 13.28 14.93
CA LYS A 436 39.30 13.59 15.77
C LYS A 436 38.30 12.44 15.84
N TYR A 437 37.98 11.83 14.69
CA TYR A 437 36.88 10.86 14.59
C TYR A 437 37.33 9.40 14.56
N VAL A 438 38.47 9.09 13.94
CA VAL A 438 38.93 7.69 13.79
C VAL A 438 39.84 7.31 14.96
N ARG A 439 40.93 8.07 15.16
CA ARG A 439 41.91 7.77 16.22
C ARG A 439 42.76 8.99 16.54
N THR A 440 42.86 9.35 17.83
CA THR A 440 43.64 10.51 18.29
C THR A 440 45.09 10.55 17.77
N ASN A 441 45.75 9.39 17.72
CA ASN A 441 47.10 9.27 17.19
C ASN A 441 47.06 8.80 15.73
N TRP A 442 47.69 9.58 14.86
CA TRP A 442 47.86 9.26 13.44
C TRP A 442 48.79 8.07 13.24
N VAL A 443 48.23 6.96 12.73
CA VAL A 443 48.97 5.74 12.41
C VAL A 443 48.51 5.25 11.02
N PRO A 444 49.11 5.74 9.92
CA PRO A 444 48.71 5.39 8.54
C PRO A 444 48.62 3.90 8.27
N ALA A 445 49.53 3.12 8.84
CA ALA A 445 49.62 1.68 8.63
C ALA A 445 48.41 0.87 9.16
N GLU A 446 47.54 1.48 9.97
CA GLU A 446 46.32 0.84 10.46
C GLU A 446 45.12 1.01 9.52
N TYR A 447 45.20 1.94 8.56
CA TYR A 447 44.15 2.09 7.55
C TYR A 447 44.23 0.93 6.54
N PRO A 448 43.10 0.34 6.12
CA PRO A 448 43.10 -0.70 5.10
C PRO A 448 43.83 -0.24 3.83
N SER A 449 44.71 -1.09 3.29
CA SER A 449 45.53 -0.75 2.11
C SER A 449 44.80 -0.93 0.79
N SER A 450 43.72 -1.73 0.74
CA SER A 450 42.96 -2.02 -0.47
C SER A 450 41.45 -1.95 -0.25
N ILE A 451 40.69 -1.73 -1.32
CA ILE A 451 39.22 -1.72 -1.26
C ILE A 451 38.65 -3.08 -0.83
N GLN A 452 39.31 -4.18 -1.23
CA GLN A 452 38.96 -5.51 -0.76
C GLN A 452 39.13 -5.60 0.77
N ARG A 453 40.29 -5.17 1.29
CA ARG A 453 40.55 -5.23 2.72
C ARG A 453 39.61 -4.35 3.52
N LEU A 454 39.26 -3.19 2.98
CA LEU A 454 38.31 -2.26 3.55
C LEU A 454 36.91 -2.87 3.64
N GLN A 455 36.43 -3.52 2.56
CA GLN A 455 35.16 -4.23 2.54
C GLN A 455 35.10 -5.40 3.55
N GLU A 456 36.22 -6.10 3.75
CA GLU A 456 36.33 -7.20 4.73
C GLU A 456 36.39 -6.70 6.17
N TRP A 457 37.05 -5.56 6.41
CA TRP A 457 37.37 -5.05 7.74
C TRP A 457 36.14 -4.59 8.52
N THR A 458 35.18 -3.94 7.86
CA THR A 458 33.98 -3.37 8.51
C THR A 458 32.72 -4.20 8.26
N PRO A 459 31.82 -4.30 9.25
CA PRO A 459 30.47 -4.84 9.06
C PRO A 459 29.49 -3.82 8.46
N ASP A 460 29.91 -2.57 8.21
CA ASP A 460 29.06 -1.48 7.70
C ASP A 460 28.86 -1.56 6.17
N GLU A 461 27.79 -0.94 5.68
CA GLU A 461 27.48 -0.90 4.25
C GLU A 461 28.40 0.07 3.47
N CYS A 462 28.25 0.08 2.14
CA CYS A 462 29.05 0.88 1.21
C CYS A 462 28.54 2.34 1.14
N ILE A 463 29.33 3.22 0.53
CA ILE A 463 28.98 4.62 0.25
C ILE A 463 28.91 4.86 -1.27
N PRO A 464 28.14 5.86 -1.74
CA PRO A 464 27.99 6.16 -3.17
C PRO A 464 29.31 6.48 -3.89
N GLU A 465 30.29 7.06 -3.22
CA GLU A 465 31.57 7.48 -3.81
C GLU A 465 32.34 6.31 -4.43
N PHE A 466 32.23 5.11 -3.86
CA PHE A 466 32.83 3.90 -4.46
C PHE A 466 32.15 3.44 -5.76
N TYR A 467 31.11 4.14 -6.21
CA TYR A 467 30.42 3.94 -7.49
C TYR A 467 30.49 5.15 -8.42
N THR A 468 31.06 6.27 -7.98
CA THR A 468 30.99 7.55 -8.73
C THR A 468 32.31 8.32 -8.75
N ASP A 469 33.13 8.25 -7.71
CA ASP A 469 34.29 9.12 -7.54
C ASP A 469 35.60 8.31 -7.49
N PRO A 470 36.43 8.34 -8.54
CA PRO A 470 37.73 7.67 -8.53
C PRO A 470 38.75 8.35 -7.59
N THR A 471 38.54 9.61 -7.21
CA THR A 471 39.52 10.36 -6.41
C THR A 471 39.61 9.84 -4.99
N VAL A 472 38.58 9.16 -4.47
CA VAL A 472 38.62 8.56 -3.11
C VAL A 472 39.69 7.49 -2.94
N PHE A 473 40.29 7.00 -4.04
CA PHE A 473 41.40 6.07 -4.03
C PHE A 473 42.77 6.76 -3.96
N GLU A 474 42.84 8.05 -4.28
CA GLU A 474 44.09 8.83 -4.37
C GLU A 474 44.35 9.59 -3.07
N SER A 475 45.49 9.30 -2.43
CA SER A 475 45.87 9.88 -1.16
C SER A 475 46.40 11.31 -1.29
N ILE A 476 45.89 12.19 -0.42
CA ILE A 476 46.46 13.54 -0.21
C ILE A 476 47.63 13.53 0.79
N HIS A 477 47.92 12.40 1.42
CA HIS A 477 48.94 12.29 2.46
C HIS A 477 50.16 11.53 1.96
N ASP A 478 51.35 12.09 2.17
CA ASP A 478 52.61 11.48 1.72
C ASP A 478 52.93 10.14 2.42
N ASP A 479 52.37 9.92 3.62
CA ASP A 479 52.65 8.76 4.48
C ASP A 479 51.53 7.70 4.51
N LEU A 480 50.42 7.94 3.80
CA LEU A 480 49.34 6.98 3.57
C LEU A 480 49.26 6.67 2.07
N PRO A 481 49.53 5.43 1.62
CA PRO A 481 49.44 5.11 0.20
C PRO A 481 48.00 5.17 -0.32
N ASP A 482 47.90 5.33 -1.64
CA ASP A 482 46.67 5.16 -2.41
C ASP A 482 45.98 3.84 -2.07
N LEU A 483 44.65 3.84 -2.15
CA LEU A 483 43.86 2.64 -1.88
C LEU A 483 43.96 1.70 -3.08
N GLU A 484 44.51 0.51 -2.85
CA GLU A 484 44.69 -0.48 -3.91
C GLU A 484 43.33 -0.98 -4.45
N ILE A 485 43.23 -1.05 -5.76
CA ILE A 485 42.08 -1.60 -6.50
C ILE A 485 42.30 -3.07 -6.86
N PRO A 486 41.23 -3.83 -7.16
CA PRO A 486 41.35 -5.23 -7.55
C PRO A 486 42.08 -5.41 -8.88
N ASN A 487 42.76 -6.54 -9.05
CA ASN A 487 43.59 -6.86 -10.23
C ASN A 487 42.84 -6.93 -11.57
N TRP A 488 41.51 -7.03 -11.55
CA TRP A 488 40.67 -7.01 -12.74
C TRP A 488 40.35 -5.59 -13.24
N ALA A 489 40.72 -4.55 -12.49
CA ALA A 489 40.63 -3.15 -12.89
C ALA A 489 42.01 -2.60 -13.29
N SER A 490 42.08 -1.87 -14.40
CA SER A 490 43.33 -1.28 -14.90
C SER A 490 43.63 0.11 -14.32
N SER A 491 42.62 0.78 -13.77
CA SER A 491 42.71 2.10 -13.15
C SER A 491 41.56 2.30 -12.16
N THR A 492 41.63 3.33 -11.32
CA THR A 492 40.56 3.71 -10.38
C THR A 492 39.27 4.03 -11.11
N GLN A 493 39.35 4.75 -12.24
CA GLN A 493 38.18 5.00 -13.11
C GLN A 493 37.59 3.69 -13.66
N ASP A 494 38.41 2.78 -14.17
CA ASP A 494 37.94 1.49 -14.69
C ASP A 494 37.31 0.63 -13.56
N PHE A 495 37.84 0.72 -12.33
CA PHE A 495 37.20 0.12 -11.16
C PHE A 495 35.81 0.70 -10.91
N ILE A 496 35.67 2.04 -10.83
CA ILE A 496 34.39 2.72 -10.62
C ILE A 496 33.38 2.31 -11.70
N ASP A 497 33.78 2.34 -12.97
CA ASP A 497 32.91 1.98 -14.10
C ASP A 497 32.43 0.54 -14.01
N LYS A 498 33.33 -0.40 -13.68
CA LYS A 498 33.00 -1.82 -13.52
C LYS A 498 32.15 -2.09 -12.28
N HIS A 499 32.45 -1.42 -11.17
CA HIS A 499 31.68 -1.57 -9.93
C HIS A 499 30.27 -1.00 -10.09
N ARG A 500 30.13 0.15 -10.76
CA ARG A 500 28.82 0.70 -11.13
C ARG A 500 28.08 -0.22 -12.09
N LYS A 501 28.73 -0.76 -13.12
CA LYS A 501 28.12 -1.78 -14.00
C LYS A 501 27.68 -3.02 -13.24
N ALA A 502 28.40 -3.43 -12.20
CA ALA A 502 28.00 -4.56 -11.35
C ALA A 502 26.73 -4.25 -10.55
N LEU A 503 26.63 -3.04 -9.98
CA LEU A 503 25.41 -2.55 -9.32
C LEU A 503 24.23 -2.50 -10.29
N GLU A 504 24.43 -2.06 -11.53
CA GLU A 504 23.38 -1.99 -12.57
C GLU A 504 23.13 -3.33 -13.29
N SER A 505 23.78 -4.41 -12.85
CA SER A 505 23.63 -5.71 -13.50
C SER A 505 22.28 -6.35 -13.23
N VAL A 506 21.81 -7.20 -14.16
CA VAL A 506 20.59 -8.00 -13.99
C VAL A 506 20.64 -8.83 -12.71
N HIS A 507 21.81 -9.36 -12.35
CA HIS A 507 22.00 -10.16 -11.14
C HIS A 507 21.61 -9.37 -9.88
N VAL A 508 22.07 -8.11 -9.79
CA VAL A 508 21.76 -7.22 -8.66
C VAL A 508 20.32 -6.72 -8.77
N SER A 509 19.85 -6.26 -9.94
CA SER A 509 18.47 -5.76 -10.11
C SER A 509 17.41 -6.76 -9.66
N GLU A 510 17.57 -8.05 -9.97
CA GLU A 510 16.64 -9.10 -9.54
C GLU A 510 16.58 -9.30 -8.02
N ARG A 511 17.61 -8.86 -7.27
CA ARG A 511 17.82 -9.20 -5.85
C ARG A 511 17.90 -7.96 -4.94
N LEU A 512 18.06 -6.77 -5.49
CA LEU A 512 18.31 -5.53 -4.76
C LEU A 512 17.19 -5.19 -3.77
N HIS A 513 15.94 -5.54 -4.11
CA HIS A 513 14.79 -5.36 -3.23
C HIS A 513 14.95 -6.08 -1.87
N HIS A 514 15.69 -7.19 -1.80
CA HIS A 514 15.97 -7.86 -0.53
C HIS A 514 16.91 -7.06 0.39
N TRP A 515 17.86 -6.33 -0.19
CA TRP A 515 18.72 -5.43 0.55
C TRP A 515 17.94 -4.18 0.98
N ILE A 516 17.10 -3.63 0.09
CA ILE A 516 16.19 -2.53 0.42
C ILE A 516 15.29 -2.90 1.61
N ASP A 517 14.76 -4.13 1.67
CA ASP A 517 13.96 -4.60 2.81
C ASP A 517 14.73 -4.55 4.14
N LEU A 518 16.04 -4.81 4.11
CA LEU A 518 16.92 -4.80 5.28
C LEU A 518 17.33 -3.38 5.69
N THR A 519 17.43 -2.46 4.73
CA THR A 519 17.97 -1.11 4.96
C THR A 519 16.88 -0.04 5.15
N PHE A 520 15.75 -0.18 4.45
CA PHE A 520 14.66 0.82 4.41
C PHE A 520 13.26 0.19 4.60
N GLY A 521 13.14 -1.13 4.50
CA GLY A 521 11.85 -1.82 4.44
C GLY A 521 11.45 -2.56 5.71
N TYR A 522 10.60 -3.57 5.53
CA TYR A 522 9.90 -4.24 6.63
C TYR A 522 10.79 -5.11 7.54
N LYS A 523 12.05 -5.40 7.15
CA LYS A 523 13.00 -6.18 7.96
C LYS A 523 13.84 -5.31 8.90
N LEU A 524 13.47 -4.05 9.09
CA LEU A 524 14.05 -3.16 10.09
C LEU A 524 13.42 -3.31 11.48
N SER A 525 12.17 -3.80 11.57
CA SER A 525 11.44 -3.91 12.83
C SER A 525 10.63 -5.21 12.96
N GLY A 526 10.14 -5.46 14.18
CA GLY A 526 9.28 -6.60 14.49
C GLY A 526 9.93 -7.98 14.32
N SER A 527 9.10 -9.00 14.18
CA SER A 527 9.55 -10.40 14.05
C SER A 527 10.34 -10.66 12.76
N ALA A 528 10.11 -9.86 11.72
CA ALA A 528 10.85 -9.93 10.47
C ALA A 528 12.33 -9.58 10.70
N ALA A 529 12.62 -8.48 11.39
CA ALA A 529 13.97 -8.05 11.73
C ALA A 529 14.71 -9.05 12.62
N VAL A 530 14.03 -9.63 13.63
CA VAL A 530 14.60 -10.68 14.48
C VAL A 530 14.98 -11.90 13.64
N LYS A 531 14.08 -12.38 12.79
CA LYS A 531 14.34 -13.55 11.93
C LYS A 531 15.48 -13.32 10.93
N SER A 532 15.64 -12.09 10.45
CA SER A 532 16.76 -11.72 9.57
C SER A 532 18.05 -11.34 10.30
N LYS A 533 18.05 -11.31 11.66
CA LYS A 533 19.15 -10.84 12.51
C LYS A 533 19.57 -9.40 12.19
N ASN A 534 18.57 -8.54 12.04
CA ASN A 534 18.71 -7.17 11.52
C ASN A 534 17.97 -6.15 12.40
N VAL A 535 17.91 -6.38 13.72
CA VAL A 535 17.35 -5.40 14.65
C VAL A 535 18.39 -4.30 14.89
N CYS A 536 18.08 -3.07 14.46
CA CYS A 536 18.98 -1.93 14.54
C CYS A 536 18.80 -1.14 15.83
N LEU A 537 19.87 -0.92 16.59
CA LEU A 537 19.85 -0.24 17.88
C LEU A 537 19.16 1.14 17.83
N GLN A 538 19.53 1.98 16.86
CA GLN A 538 19.00 3.34 16.68
C GLN A 538 17.46 3.40 16.54
N LEU A 539 16.85 2.36 15.97
CA LEU A 539 15.40 2.29 15.75
C LEU A 539 14.63 1.81 16.99
N VAL A 540 15.30 1.11 17.91
CA VAL A 540 14.65 0.61 19.12
C VAL A 540 14.86 1.57 20.29
N ASP A 541 16.01 2.24 20.38
CA ASP A 541 16.28 3.27 21.40
C ASP A 541 15.35 4.48 21.27
N SER A 542 14.94 4.84 20.05
CA SER A 542 14.03 5.97 19.78
C SER A 542 12.55 5.67 20.11
N THR A 543 12.19 4.42 20.39
CA THR A 543 10.80 4.04 20.78
C THR A 543 10.53 4.10 22.29
N GLN A 544 11.51 4.55 23.11
CA GLN A 544 11.36 4.74 24.56
C GLN A 544 11.39 6.21 25.02
N ALA A 545 11.40 7.18 24.10
CA ALA A 545 11.35 8.62 24.43
C ALA A 545 9.94 9.21 24.26
#